data_AF-A0A2N9IUS7-F1
#
_entry.id   AF-A0A2N9IUS7-F1
#
_cell.length_a   1.000
_cell.length_b   1.000
_cell.length_c   1.000
_cell.angle_alpha   90.00
_cell.angle_beta   90.00
_cell.angle_gamma   90.00
#
_symmetry.space_group_name_H-M   'P 1'
#
loop_
_entity.id
_entity.type
_entity.pdbx_description
1 polymer ?
#
loop_
_entity_poly.entity_id
_entity_poly.type
_entity_poly.pdbx_seq_one_letter_code
_entity_poly.pdbx_strand_id
1 'polypeptide(L)'
;MAAKLFPLALFILFISSSVSSLSLNYYDKTCPRLESTITSAVKNAMINDKTVPAALLRMHFHDCFIRGCDASVLLASKGKQQAEKDGPPNISLHAFYVINNAKKAVEALCPGVVSCADILALAARDAVALSGGPNWKVPKGRKDGRISRAIDTRQLPAPTFNISQLQQSFSQRGLSLEDLVALSGGHTLGFAHCSSFQNRIHNFSASLDIDPSLQASFAASLRNVCPAHNKVKSAGTTMDSTTTIFDNAYYKLLLQGKSIFSSDQSLLTTPKTKALVSKFARSQQEFDNAFVKSMIKMSSITGGQEIRLDCRISMKDHSVDDTKNLEHEQEQEQQNQKEEEELPRILVPDDLPLTPPSAVQSNFVSYFAPDFMKEGHDHYIYRHANGLCVIGLASTHVAFKDKSGITAVDFNVGKSDRSGIKVTGKRKKNAQHLDSNSALCKVGTNDASYIVR
;
A
#
# COMPACT_ATOMS: atom_id res chain seq x y z
N MET A 1 69.01 4.67 -6.60
CA MET A 1 67.96 5.31 -5.80
C MET A 1 66.75 4.38 -5.79
N ALA A 2 66.35 3.89 -4.62
CA ALA A 2 65.28 2.91 -4.47
C ALA A 2 63.91 3.63 -4.38
N ALA A 3 62.97 3.29 -5.26
CA ALA A 3 61.58 3.74 -5.16
C ALA A 3 60.74 2.61 -4.53
N LYS A 4 60.26 2.83 -3.31
CA LYS A 4 59.31 1.95 -2.62
C LYS A 4 57.89 2.27 -3.11
N LEU A 5 57.20 1.30 -3.71
CA LEU A 5 55.76 1.37 -3.95
C LEU A 5 55.02 0.76 -2.75
N PHE A 6 54.22 1.58 -2.06
CA PHE A 6 53.26 1.12 -1.05
C PHE A 6 51.92 0.76 -1.73
N PRO A 7 51.31 -0.39 -1.43
CA PRO A 7 49.97 -0.71 -1.91
C PRO A 7 48.93 0.07 -1.10
N LEU A 8 48.14 0.89 -1.78
CA LEU A 8 47.01 1.60 -1.20
C LEU A 8 45.86 0.59 -0.97
N ALA A 9 45.63 0.20 0.28
CA ALA A 9 44.51 -0.66 0.65
C ALA A 9 43.18 0.10 0.46
N LEU A 10 42.41 -0.27 -0.55
CA LEU A 10 41.08 0.26 -0.82
C LEU A 10 40.08 -0.33 0.20
N PHE A 11 39.81 0.40 1.29
CA PHE A 11 38.80 0.04 2.27
C PHE A 11 37.40 0.25 1.64
N ILE A 12 36.79 -0.84 1.15
CA ILE A 12 35.39 -0.83 0.69
C ILE A 12 34.51 -0.82 1.95
N LEU A 13 34.01 0.36 2.33
CA LEU A 13 32.99 0.49 3.35
C LEU A 13 31.68 -0.11 2.82
N PHE A 14 31.34 -1.33 3.25
CA PHE A 14 30.03 -1.90 3.02
C PHE A 14 29.00 -1.14 3.87
N ILE A 15 28.30 -0.19 3.26
CA ILE A 15 27.12 0.44 3.87
C ILE A 15 25.97 -0.56 3.80
N SER A 16 25.84 -1.40 4.82
CA SER A 16 24.69 -2.28 5.01
C SER A 16 23.42 -1.44 5.20
N SER A 17 22.57 -1.41 4.18
CA SER A 17 21.22 -0.85 4.30
C SER A 17 20.38 -1.84 5.10
N SER A 18 20.11 -1.56 6.37
CA SER A 18 19.23 -2.39 7.21
C SER A 18 17.78 -2.25 6.73
N VAL A 19 17.25 -3.27 6.06
CA VAL A 19 15.79 -3.45 5.91
C VAL A 19 15.28 -3.97 7.26
N SER A 20 14.72 -3.07 8.08
CA SER A 20 14.07 -3.45 9.33
C SER A 20 12.77 -4.20 9.03
N SER A 21 12.69 -5.47 9.46
CA SER A 21 11.42 -6.20 9.45
C SER A 21 10.46 -5.60 10.48
N LEU A 22 9.17 -5.68 10.18
CA LEU A 22 8.12 -5.22 11.08
C LEU A 22 8.07 -6.08 12.33
N SER A 23 7.78 -5.46 13.48
CA SER A 23 7.68 -6.14 14.76
C SER A 23 6.37 -5.87 15.47
N LEU A 24 5.86 -6.87 16.18
CA LEU A 24 4.68 -6.73 17.02
C LEU A 24 4.91 -5.80 18.21
N ASN A 25 6.15 -5.69 18.70
CA ASN A 25 6.52 -4.93 19.91
C ASN A 25 7.34 -3.66 19.61
N TYR A 26 7.31 -3.17 18.36
CA TYR A 26 8.19 -2.10 17.88
C TYR A 26 8.15 -0.81 18.73
N TYR A 27 6.97 -0.44 19.27
CA TYR A 27 6.78 0.78 20.06
C TYR A 27 6.56 0.54 21.56
N ASP A 28 6.70 -0.70 22.06
CA ASP A 28 6.32 -1.04 23.44
C ASP A 28 7.09 -0.24 24.49
N LYS A 29 8.34 0.14 24.18
CA LYS A 29 9.20 0.94 25.05
C LYS A 29 9.16 2.45 24.75
N THR A 30 8.88 2.82 23.51
CA THR A 30 9.02 4.21 23.02
C THR A 30 7.70 4.95 22.95
N CYS A 31 6.58 4.24 22.76
CA CYS A 31 5.23 4.80 22.78
C CYS A 31 4.21 3.76 23.29
N PRO A 32 4.24 3.39 24.58
CA PRO A 32 3.43 2.30 25.13
C PRO A 32 1.90 2.54 25.05
N ARG A 33 1.46 3.80 24.92
CA ARG A 33 0.05 4.18 24.78
C ARG A 33 -0.41 4.32 23.32
N LEU A 34 0.41 3.90 22.36
CA LEU A 34 0.13 4.10 20.94
C LEU A 34 -1.20 3.49 20.50
N GLU A 35 -1.40 2.19 20.71
CA GLU A 35 -2.58 1.50 20.18
C GLU A 35 -3.87 2.07 20.80
N SER A 36 -3.92 2.28 22.12
CA SER A 36 -5.11 2.84 22.78
C SER A 36 -5.41 4.27 22.32
N THR A 37 -4.39 5.09 22.05
CA THR A 37 -4.55 6.45 21.54
C THR A 37 -5.18 6.45 20.14
N ILE A 38 -4.71 5.57 19.25
CA ILE A 38 -5.27 5.43 17.89
C ILE A 38 -6.71 4.89 17.97
N THR A 39 -6.96 3.87 18.78
CA THR A 39 -8.31 3.30 18.95
C THR A 39 -9.29 4.35 19.45
N SER A 40 -8.89 5.20 20.40
CA SER A 40 -9.72 6.32 20.86
C SER A 40 -10.02 7.32 19.74
N ALA A 41 -9.03 7.68 18.92
CA ALA A 41 -9.23 8.59 17.79
C ALA A 41 -10.20 8.02 16.74
N VAL A 42 -10.05 6.74 16.39
CA VAL A 42 -10.96 6.06 15.45
C VAL A 42 -12.35 5.94 16.03
N LYS A 43 -12.49 5.50 17.29
CA LYS A 43 -13.79 5.37 17.97
C LYS A 43 -14.55 6.70 18.01
N ASN A 44 -13.87 7.79 18.36
CA ASN A 44 -14.47 9.13 18.39
C ASN A 44 -14.94 9.57 17.00
N ALA A 45 -14.17 9.28 15.95
CA ALA A 45 -14.57 9.58 14.59
C ALA A 45 -15.80 8.77 14.14
N MET A 46 -15.84 7.47 14.47
CA MET A 46 -16.95 6.57 14.13
C MET A 46 -18.29 6.97 14.77
N ILE A 47 -18.26 7.56 15.98
CA ILE A 47 -19.46 8.06 16.65
C ILE A 47 -20.14 9.16 15.82
N ASN A 48 -19.34 10.01 15.17
CA ASN A 48 -19.83 11.16 14.41
C ASN A 48 -20.06 10.83 12.93
N ASP A 49 -19.30 9.90 12.36
CA ASP A 49 -19.37 9.51 10.96
C ASP A 49 -19.25 7.99 10.81
N LYS A 50 -20.39 7.35 10.49
CA LYS A 50 -20.49 5.89 10.30
C LYS A 50 -19.75 5.38 9.06
N THR A 51 -19.30 6.27 8.17
CA THR A 51 -18.56 5.89 6.95
C THR A 51 -17.05 5.77 7.19
N VAL A 52 -16.55 6.27 8.33
CA VAL A 52 -15.13 6.24 8.72
C VAL A 52 -14.51 4.85 8.64
N PRO A 53 -15.14 3.75 9.11
CA PRO A 53 -14.50 2.44 9.06
C PRO A 53 -14.15 1.98 7.66
N ALA A 54 -15.11 2.11 6.73
CA ALA A 54 -14.91 1.78 5.33
C ALA A 54 -13.82 2.65 4.70
N ALA A 55 -13.82 3.95 5.02
CA ALA A 55 -12.84 4.90 4.51
C ALA A 55 -11.41 4.56 4.95
N LEU A 56 -11.21 4.27 6.23
CA LEU A 56 -9.89 3.94 6.78
C LEU A 56 -9.36 2.61 6.26
N LEU A 57 -10.21 1.58 6.19
CA LEU A 57 -9.84 0.30 5.62
C LEU A 57 -9.43 0.44 4.15
N ARG A 58 -10.22 1.17 3.36
CA ARG A 58 -9.92 1.44 1.95
C ARG A 58 -8.67 2.30 1.79
N MET A 59 -8.46 3.31 2.63
CA MET A 59 -7.28 4.17 2.59
C MET A 59 -6.00 3.37 2.80
N HIS A 60 -6.00 2.43 3.75
CA HIS A 60 -4.86 1.54 3.98
C HIS A 60 -4.61 0.59 2.79
N PHE A 61 -5.66 0.04 2.18
CA PHE A 61 -5.54 -0.73 0.94
C PHE A 61 -4.90 0.11 -0.18
N HIS A 62 -5.36 1.36 -0.35
CA HIS A 62 -4.86 2.25 -1.40
C HIS A 62 -3.39 2.64 -1.21
N ASP A 63 -2.99 2.90 0.04
CA ASP A 63 -1.60 3.16 0.40
C ASP A 63 -0.69 1.99 0.01
N CYS A 64 -1.00 0.81 0.56
CA CYS A 64 -0.24 -0.42 0.33
C CYS A 64 -0.13 -0.82 -1.14
N PHE A 65 -1.12 -0.45 -1.97
CA PHE A 65 -1.15 -0.84 -3.37
C PHE A 65 -0.36 0.09 -4.30
N ILE A 66 0.12 1.26 -3.91
CA ILE A 66 0.83 2.13 -4.86
C ILE A 66 2.34 1.97 -4.73
N ARG A 67 2.90 2.27 -3.56
CA ARG A 67 4.35 2.21 -3.29
C ARG A 67 4.72 1.38 -2.06
N GLY A 68 3.79 0.54 -1.62
CA GLY A 68 3.83 -0.10 -0.31
C GLY A 68 3.15 0.78 0.74
N CYS A 69 2.95 0.23 1.93
CA CYS A 69 2.29 0.88 3.05
C CYS A 69 3.26 1.90 3.67
N ASP A 70 3.41 3.04 3.02
CA ASP A 70 4.34 4.11 3.37
C ASP A 70 3.62 5.44 3.67
N ALA A 71 2.30 5.43 3.80
CA ALA A 71 1.46 6.60 4.00
C ALA A 71 1.62 7.69 2.92
N SER A 72 2.10 7.35 1.73
CA SER A 72 2.17 8.27 0.57
C SER A 72 0.79 8.79 0.18
N VAL A 73 -0.27 8.02 0.43
CA VAL A 73 -1.66 8.45 0.20
C VAL A 73 -2.06 9.67 1.03
N LEU A 74 -1.40 9.91 2.17
CA LEU A 74 -1.74 10.99 3.11
C LEU A 74 -1.12 12.35 2.72
N LEU A 75 -0.09 12.35 1.86
CA LEU A 75 0.61 13.57 1.44
C LEU A 75 -0.34 14.54 0.73
N ALA A 76 -0.16 15.84 0.96
CA ALA A 76 -0.88 16.90 0.27
C ALA A 76 -0.25 17.23 -1.09
N SER A 77 -1.09 17.65 -2.04
CA SER A 77 -0.65 18.24 -3.31
C SER A 77 0.21 19.48 -3.10
N LYS A 78 1.14 19.74 -4.02
CA LYS A 78 2.11 20.85 -3.94
C LYS A 78 2.19 21.60 -5.25
N GLY A 79 1.74 22.85 -5.24
CA GLY A 79 1.66 23.68 -6.44
C GLY A 79 0.89 22.93 -7.55
N LYS A 80 1.55 22.67 -8.67
CA LYS A 80 0.98 21.94 -9.82
C LYS A 80 1.10 20.41 -9.71
N GLN A 81 1.83 19.89 -8.72
CA GLN A 81 2.01 18.46 -8.52
C GLN A 81 0.86 17.91 -7.66
N GLN A 82 -0.01 17.14 -8.29
CA GLN A 82 -1.13 16.51 -7.60
C GLN A 82 -0.67 15.24 -6.86
N ALA A 83 -1.03 15.14 -5.59
CA ALA A 83 -0.80 13.97 -4.75
C ALA A 83 -1.80 12.85 -5.05
N GLU A 84 -1.53 11.65 -4.55
CA GLU A 84 -2.37 10.46 -4.75
C GLU A 84 -3.81 10.69 -4.34
N LYS A 85 -4.07 11.37 -3.21
CA LYS A 85 -5.45 11.64 -2.75
C LYS A 85 -6.28 12.46 -3.74
N ASP A 86 -5.64 13.22 -4.62
CA ASP A 86 -6.29 14.07 -5.62
C ASP A 86 -6.41 13.38 -6.99
N GLY A 87 -5.85 12.17 -7.14
CA GLY A 87 -5.98 11.34 -8.34
C GLY A 87 -7.19 10.41 -8.29
N PRO A 88 -7.90 10.13 -9.40
CA PRO A 88 -8.90 9.06 -9.43
C PRO A 88 -8.24 7.68 -9.23
N PRO A 89 -8.80 6.77 -8.42
CA PRO A 89 -10.08 6.83 -7.73
C PRO A 89 -10.01 7.38 -6.29
N ASN A 90 -8.88 7.95 -5.86
CA ASN A 90 -8.68 8.43 -4.48
C ASN A 90 -9.41 9.73 -4.16
N ILE A 91 -9.88 10.47 -5.17
CA ILE A 91 -10.77 11.63 -4.96
C ILE A 91 -12.05 11.28 -4.16
N SER A 92 -12.40 9.99 -4.08
CA SER A 92 -13.50 9.48 -3.25
C SER A 92 -13.06 8.91 -1.90
N LEU A 93 -11.76 8.93 -1.58
CA LEU A 93 -11.29 8.66 -0.22
C LEU A 93 -11.63 9.87 0.67
N HIS A 94 -11.96 9.58 1.91
CA HIS A 94 -12.26 10.57 2.95
C HIS A 94 -11.73 10.07 4.30
N ALA A 95 -12.11 10.73 5.39
CA ALA A 95 -11.65 10.42 6.76
C ALA A 95 -10.14 10.60 7.02
N PHE A 96 -9.41 11.30 6.14
CA PHE A 96 -7.99 11.68 6.38
C PHE A 96 -7.79 12.42 7.70
N TYR A 97 -8.78 13.20 8.15
CA TYR A 97 -8.74 13.92 9.41
C TYR A 97 -8.56 12.99 10.62
N VAL A 98 -9.05 11.75 10.55
CA VAL A 98 -8.91 10.77 11.65
C VAL A 98 -7.44 10.42 11.86
N ILE A 99 -6.71 10.19 10.77
CA ILE A 99 -5.28 9.92 10.81
C ILE A 99 -4.50 11.13 11.32
N ASN A 100 -4.87 12.35 10.88
CA ASN A 100 -4.23 13.58 11.35
C ASN A 100 -4.47 13.81 12.85
N ASN A 101 -5.70 13.57 13.34
CA ASN A 101 -6.04 13.71 14.75
C ASN A 101 -5.31 12.65 15.60
N ALA A 102 -5.27 11.40 15.13
CA ALA A 102 -4.50 10.34 15.77
C ALA A 102 -3.01 10.71 15.82
N LYS A 103 -2.45 11.21 14.72
CA LYS A 103 -1.06 11.67 14.65
C LYS A 103 -0.78 12.78 15.65
N LYS A 104 -1.61 13.81 15.70
CA LYS A 104 -1.47 14.91 16.67
C LYS A 104 -1.49 14.40 18.12
N ALA A 105 -2.41 13.49 18.44
CA ALA A 105 -2.49 12.90 19.77
C ALA A 105 -1.25 12.05 20.10
N VAL A 106 -0.78 11.25 19.14
CA VAL A 106 0.41 10.41 19.29
C VAL A 106 1.68 11.25 19.45
N GLU A 107 1.86 12.31 18.65
CA GLU A 107 3.01 13.22 18.76
C GLU A 107 3.06 13.94 20.11
N ALA A 108 1.90 14.28 20.70
CA ALA A 108 1.86 14.84 22.06
C ALA A 108 2.32 13.85 23.15
N LEU A 109 2.30 12.55 22.86
CA LEU A 109 2.71 11.49 23.79
C LEU A 109 4.13 10.98 23.54
N CYS A 110 4.53 10.86 22.28
CA CYS A 110 5.80 10.30 21.84
C CYS A 110 6.30 11.04 20.58
N PRO A 111 6.86 12.26 20.76
CA PRO A 111 7.26 13.12 19.65
C PRO A 111 8.29 12.47 18.72
N GLY A 112 8.03 12.51 17.41
CA GLY A 112 8.94 12.02 16.37
C GLY A 112 9.17 10.51 16.37
N VAL A 113 8.35 9.73 17.08
CA VAL A 113 8.57 8.28 17.24
C VAL A 113 7.80 7.47 16.21
N VAL A 114 6.52 7.76 16.00
CA VAL A 114 5.59 6.86 15.30
C VAL A 114 5.29 7.37 13.89
N SER A 115 5.51 6.52 12.87
CA SER A 115 5.20 6.88 11.48
C SER A 115 3.69 6.99 11.21
N CYS A 116 3.33 7.82 10.24
CA CYS A 116 1.96 7.89 9.75
C CYS A 116 1.50 6.57 9.12
N ALA A 117 2.41 5.83 8.49
CA ALA A 117 2.15 4.50 7.94
C ALA A 117 1.70 3.49 9.02
N ASP A 118 2.32 3.48 10.20
CA ASP A 118 1.87 2.62 11.30
C ASP A 118 0.56 3.10 11.93
N ILE A 119 0.32 4.41 11.99
CA ILE A 119 -0.97 4.96 12.44
C ILE A 119 -2.10 4.51 11.51
N LEU A 120 -1.89 4.59 10.18
CA LEU A 120 -2.89 4.16 9.20
C LEU A 120 -3.17 2.65 9.30
N ALA A 121 -2.13 1.82 9.45
CA ALA A 121 -2.29 0.38 9.61
C ALA A 121 -3.07 0.00 10.88
N LEU A 122 -2.78 0.66 12.01
CA LEU A 122 -3.50 0.48 13.27
C LEU A 122 -4.94 0.99 13.18
N ALA A 123 -5.15 2.14 12.54
CA ALA A 123 -6.48 2.71 12.34
C ALA A 123 -7.37 1.82 11.45
N ALA A 124 -6.81 1.18 10.42
CA ALA A 124 -7.52 0.22 9.59
C ALA A 124 -7.91 -1.05 10.37
N ARG A 125 -7.04 -1.53 11.27
CA ARG A 125 -7.37 -2.63 12.19
C ARG A 125 -8.51 -2.25 13.12
N ASP A 126 -8.41 -1.07 13.75
CA ASP A 126 -9.43 -0.57 14.68
C ASP A 126 -10.77 -0.36 13.98
N ALA A 127 -10.77 0.16 12.74
CA ALA A 127 -11.97 0.29 11.91
C ALA A 127 -12.70 -1.04 11.72
N VAL A 128 -11.98 -2.13 11.42
CA VAL A 128 -12.57 -3.47 11.25
C VAL A 128 -13.09 -4.01 12.58
N ALA A 129 -12.27 -3.98 13.63
CA ALA A 129 -12.64 -4.52 14.94
C ALA A 129 -13.83 -3.79 15.56
N LEU A 130 -13.86 -2.45 15.50
CA LEU A 130 -14.95 -1.63 16.02
C LEU A 130 -16.24 -1.76 15.19
N SER A 131 -16.15 -2.26 13.96
CA SER A 131 -17.31 -2.59 13.12
C SER A 131 -17.79 -4.04 13.33
N GLY A 132 -17.29 -4.75 14.35
CA GLY A 132 -17.71 -6.13 14.67
C GLY A 132 -16.91 -7.23 13.96
N GLY A 133 -15.88 -6.86 13.20
CA GLY A 133 -14.97 -7.80 12.54
C GLY A 133 -13.87 -8.32 13.48
N PRO A 134 -12.90 -9.07 12.94
CA PRO A 134 -11.81 -9.61 13.74
C PRO A 134 -10.85 -8.53 14.22
N ASN A 135 -10.21 -8.79 15.36
CA ASN A 135 -9.06 -8.04 15.85
C ASN A 135 -7.78 -8.85 15.60
N TRP A 136 -6.66 -8.18 15.35
CA TRP A 136 -5.35 -8.81 15.21
C TRP A 136 -4.23 -7.93 15.73
N LYS A 137 -3.08 -8.55 16.01
CA LYS A 137 -1.85 -7.83 16.36
C LYS A 137 -1.22 -7.28 15.08
N VAL A 138 -1.15 -5.96 14.95
CA VAL A 138 -0.55 -5.29 13.79
C VAL A 138 0.99 -5.28 13.95
N PRO A 139 1.76 -5.85 13.00
CA PRO A 139 3.20 -5.63 12.92
C PRO A 139 3.49 -4.16 12.57
N LYS A 140 4.44 -3.55 13.28
CA LYS A 140 4.75 -2.11 13.27
C LYS A 140 6.23 -1.88 12.92
N GLY A 141 6.59 -0.65 12.63
CA GLY A 141 7.93 -0.24 12.20
C GLY A 141 8.00 0.25 10.75
N ARG A 142 6.85 0.54 10.12
CA ARG A 142 6.81 1.15 8.78
C ARG A 142 7.43 2.54 8.82
N LYS A 143 7.95 2.99 7.68
CA LYS A 143 8.43 4.36 7.49
C LYS A 143 7.56 5.09 6.49
N ASP A 144 7.56 6.40 6.59
CA ASP A 144 6.77 7.27 5.74
C ASP A 144 7.48 7.55 4.41
N GLY A 145 6.72 7.49 3.32
CA GLY A 145 7.12 7.82 1.96
C GLY A 145 7.13 9.33 1.73
N ARG A 146 7.98 9.75 0.77
CA ARG A 146 8.14 11.17 0.38
C ARG A 146 7.50 11.52 -0.95
N ILE A 147 6.99 10.52 -1.66
CA ILE A 147 6.52 10.65 -3.04
C ILE A 147 5.06 10.27 -3.05
N SER A 148 4.21 11.19 -3.51
CA SER A 148 2.80 10.97 -3.75
C SER A 148 2.44 11.65 -5.06
N ARG A 149 1.95 10.87 -6.03
CA ARG A 149 1.61 11.38 -7.37
C ARG A 149 0.26 10.84 -7.79
N ALA A 150 -0.65 11.74 -8.19
CA ALA A 150 -1.97 11.39 -8.69
C ALA A 150 -1.92 10.39 -9.86
N ILE A 151 -0.86 10.37 -10.66
CA ILE A 151 -0.72 9.41 -11.76
C ILE A 151 -0.54 7.96 -11.28
N ASP A 152 0.03 7.77 -10.09
CA ASP A 152 0.36 6.44 -9.57
C ASP A 152 -0.91 5.68 -9.11
N THR A 153 -2.03 6.38 -8.88
CA THR A 153 -3.33 5.78 -8.54
C THR A 153 -3.88 4.87 -9.65
N ARG A 154 -3.38 5.00 -10.89
CA ARG A 154 -3.71 4.09 -12.01
C ARG A 154 -3.29 2.65 -11.77
N GLN A 155 -2.42 2.41 -10.78
CA GLN A 155 -1.99 1.07 -10.38
C GLN A 155 -3.04 0.35 -9.52
N LEU A 156 -4.04 1.05 -9.00
CA LEU A 156 -5.11 0.47 -8.20
C LEU A 156 -6.04 -0.38 -9.08
N PRO A 157 -6.50 -1.55 -8.59
CA PRO A 157 -7.45 -2.37 -9.34
C PRO A 157 -8.78 -1.62 -9.54
N ALA A 158 -9.31 -1.64 -10.76
CA ALA A 158 -10.58 -1.00 -11.07
C ALA A 158 -11.77 -1.92 -10.72
N PRO A 159 -12.94 -1.37 -10.38
CA PRO A 159 -14.15 -2.15 -10.10
C PRO A 159 -14.69 -2.92 -11.32
N THR A 160 -14.15 -2.62 -12.51
CA THR A 160 -14.49 -3.27 -13.79
C THR A 160 -13.54 -4.40 -14.17
N PHE A 161 -12.48 -4.65 -13.39
CA PHE A 161 -11.49 -5.69 -13.70
C PHE A 161 -12.11 -7.08 -13.68
N ASN A 162 -11.68 -7.92 -14.63
CA ASN A 162 -11.95 -9.35 -14.61
C ASN A 162 -10.97 -10.10 -13.67
N ILE A 163 -11.21 -11.39 -13.46
CA ILE A 163 -10.42 -12.18 -12.51
C ILE A 163 -8.92 -12.24 -12.85
N SER A 164 -8.56 -12.26 -14.14
CA SER A 164 -7.16 -12.30 -14.58
C SER A 164 -6.44 -10.98 -14.29
N GLN A 165 -7.12 -9.85 -14.53
CA GLN A 165 -6.60 -8.51 -14.21
C GLN A 165 -6.45 -8.31 -12.69
N LEU A 166 -7.42 -8.77 -11.90
CA LEU A 166 -7.33 -8.74 -10.44
C LEU A 166 -6.15 -9.59 -9.94
N GLN A 167 -6.03 -10.82 -10.42
CA GLN A 167 -4.92 -11.70 -10.08
C GLN A 167 -3.57 -11.06 -10.39
N GLN A 168 -3.42 -10.47 -11.59
CA GLN A 168 -2.20 -9.79 -12.00
C GLN A 168 -1.89 -8.58 -11.11
N SER A 169 -2.90 -7.80 -10.73
CA SER A 169 -2.73 -6.64 -9.84
C SER A 169 -2.24 -7.09 -8.45
N PHE A 170 -2.86 -8.11 -7.86
CA PHE A 170 -2.48 -8.63 -6.55
C PHE A 170 -1.10 -9.30 -6.57
N SER A 171 -0.81 -10.09 -7.61
CA SER A 171 0.47 -10.80 -7.71
C SER A 171 1.67 -9.86 -7.86
N GLN A 172 1.49 -8.68 -8.48
CA GLN A 172 2.53 -7.64 -8.54
C GLN A 172 2.97 -7.12 -7.16
N ARG A 173 2.19 -7.42 -6.12
CA ARG A 173 2.43 -7.04 -4.72
C ARG A 173 2.67 -8.25 -3.82
N GLY A 174 2.94 -9.42 -4.41
CA GLY A 174 3.15 -10.67 -3.69
C GLY A 174 1.88 -11.28 -3.07
N LEU A 175 0.69 -10.79 -3.44
CA LEU A 175 -0.59 -11.29 -2.93
C LEU A 175 -1.15 -12.38 -3.85
N SER A 176 -1.66 -13.46 -3.26
CA SER A 176 -2.20 -14.62 -3.96
C SER A 176 -3.69 -14.44 -4.31
N LEU A 177 -4.25 -15.44 -4.99
CA LEU A 177 -5.70 -15.48 -5.26
C LEU A 177 -6.52 -15.63 -3.97
N GLU A 178 -6.00 -16.32 -2.96
CA GLU A 178 -6.61 -16.41 -1.64
C GLU A 178 -6.65 -15.04 -0.96
N ASP A 179 -5.54 -14.29 -1.02
CA ASP A 179 -5.47 -12.93 -0.48
C ASP A 179 -6.47 -12.01 -1.21
N LEU A 180 -6.58 -12.13 -2.54
CA LEU A 180 -7.58 -11.42 -3.33
C LEU A 180 -9.00 -11.68 -2.81
N VAL A 181 -9.42 -12.95 -2.72
CA VAL A 181 -10.80 -13.27 -2.31
C VAL A 181 -11.06 -12.80 -0.88
N ALA A 182 -10.11 -12.97 0.04
CA ALA A 182 -10.26 -12.54 1.42
C ALA A 182 -10.35 -11.01 1.54
N LEU A 183 -9.41 -10.27 0.92
CA LEU A 183 -9.37 -8.80 0.99
C LEU A 183 -10.55 -8.14 0.29
N SER A 184 -11.11 -8.76 -0.76
CA SER A 184 -12.37 -8.33 -1.36
C SER A 184 -13.54 -8.33 -0.36
N GLY A 185 -13.47 -9.15 0.71
CA GLY A 185 -14.43 -9.10 1.80
C GLY A 185 -14.50 -7.76 2.54
N GLY A 186 -13.49 -6.88 2.40
CA GLY A 186 -13.57 -5.51 2.90
C GLY A 186 -14.73 -4.70 2.30
N HIS A 187 -15.26 -5.13 1.14
CA HIS A 187 -16.47 -4.59 0.54
C HIS A 187 -17.76 -4.90 1.30
N THR A 188 -17.72 -5.63 2.43
CA THR A 188 -18.87 -5.67 3.36
C THR A 188 -19.15 -4.30 4.01
N LEU A 189 -18.16 -3.40 4.01
CA LEU A 189 -18.31 -2.04 4.52
C LEU A 189 -18.46 -1.00 3.40
N GLY A 190 -19.20 0.06 3.69
CA GLY A 190 -19.15 1.31 2.94
C GLY A 190 -20.08 1.43 1.72
N PHE A 191 -19.70 2.30 0.79
CA PHE A 191 -20.58 2.83 -0.24
C PHE A 191 -19.91 2.86 -1.61
N ALA A 192 -20.68 2.58 -2.65
CA ALA A 192 -20.26 2.66 -4.04
C ALA A 192 -21.00 3.78 -4.77
N HIS A 193 -20.24 4.69 -5.39
CA HIS A 193 -20.79 5.65 -6.34
C HIS A 193 -21.22 4.97 -7.64
N CYS A 194 -22.27 5.49 -8.29
CA CYS A 194 -22.79 4.98 -9.56
C CYS A 194 -21.69 4.84 -10.63
N SER A 195 -20.72 5.77 -10.67
CA SER A 195 -19.61 5.75 -11.62
C SER A 195 -18.79 4.46 -11.60
N SER A 196 -18.79 3.73 -10.48
CA SER A 196 -18.01 2.51 -10.29
C SER A 196 -18.69 1.25 -10.82
N PHE A 197 -19.99 1.29 -11.10
CA PHE A 197 -20.76 0.10 -11.52
C PHE A 197 -21.81 0.36 -12.60
N GLN A 198 -21.98 1.60 -13.07
CA GLN A 198 -22.94 1.93 -14.13
C GLN A 198 -22.78 1.07 -15.39
N ASN A 199 -21.56 0.62 -15.69
CA ASN A 199 -21.27 -0.26 -16.82
C ASN A 199 -21.95 -1.63 -16.71
N ARG A 200 -22.38 -2.05 -15.51
CA ARG A 200 -23.10 -3.32 -15.32
C ARG A 200 -24.60 -3.19 -15.49
N ILE A 201 -25.12 -1.98 -15.32
CA ILE A 201 -26.56 -1.72 -15.32
C ILE A 201 -26.99 -0.90 -16.54
N HIS A 202 -26.08 -0.38 -17.36
CA HIS A 202 -26.38 0.30 -18.62
C HIS A 202 -25.28 -0.02 -19.62
N ASN A 203 -25.65 -0.34 -20.87
CA ASN A 203 -24.72 -0.58 -21.98
C ASN A 203 -23.60 -1.60 -21.63
N PHE A 204 -23.95 -2.70 -20.96
CA PHE A 204 -22.97 -3.69 -20.51
C PHE A 204 -22.13 -4.29 -21.66
N SER A 205 -22.76 -4.59 -22.79
CA SER A 205 -22.08 -5.02 -24.02
C SER A 205 -22.84 -4.55 -25.26
N ALA A 206 -22.30 -4.83 -26.45
CA ALA A 206 -22.96 -4.51 -27.71
C ALA A 206 -24.35 -5.17 -27.87
N SER A 207 -24.61 -6.27 -27.15
CA SER A 207 -25.83 -7.06 -27.25
C SER A 207 -26.66 -7.10 -25.96
N LEU A 208 -26.11 -6.65 -24.83
CA LEU A 208 -26.76 -6.72 -23.52
C LEU A 208 -26.65 -5.37 -22.82
N ASP A 209 -27.79 -4.86 -22.38
CA ASP A 209 -27.86 -3.60 -21.64
C ASP A 209 -27.49 -3.76 -20.15
N ILE A 210 -27.83 -4.93 -19.57
CA ILE A 210 -27.53 -5.29 -18.17
C ILE A 210 -26.60 -6.51 -18.16
N ASP A 211 -25.67 -6.52 -17.21
CA ASP A 211 -24.82 -7.67 -16.91
C ASP A 211 -25.67 -8.89 -16.53
N PRO A 212 -25.61 -10.01 -17.28
CA PRO A 212 -26.44 -11.19 -17.03
C PRO A 212 -26.13 -11.91 -15.71
N SER A 213 -25.00 -11.58 -15.07
CA SER A 213 -24.64 -12.11 -13.75
C SER A 213 -25.27 -11.34 -12.59
N LEU A 214 -25.91 -10.19 -12.83
CA LEU A 214 -26.70 -9.47 -11.84
C LEU A 214 -28.10 -10.08 -11.71
N GLN A 215 -28.55 -10.25 -10.46
CA GLN A 215 -29.95 -10.59 -10.21
C GLN A 215 -30.87 -9.48 -10.74
N ALA A 216 -31.88 -9.84 -11.54
CA ALA A 216 -32.73 -8.88 -12.25
C ALA A 216 -33.40 -7.82 -11.35
N SER A 217 -33.99 -8.22 -10.23
CA SER A 217 -34.62 -7.27 -9.28
C SER A 217 -33.60 -6.36 -8.61
N PHE A 218 -32.40 -6.88 -8.31
CA PHE A 218 -31.31 -6.07 -7.79
C PHE A 218 -30.80 -5.06 -8.85
N ALA A 219 -30.60 -5.48 -10.10
CA ALA A 219 -30.25 -4.59 -11.20
C ALA A 219 -31.28 -3.47 -11.39
N ALA A 220 -32.58 -3.77 -11.28
CA ALA A 220 -33.64 -2.77 -11.33
C ALA A 220 -33.53 -1.75 -10.18
N SER A 221 -33.25 -2.22 -8.95
CA SER A 221 -33.02 -1.32 -7.80
C SER A 221 -31.81 -0.41 -8.01
N LEU A 222 -30.70 -0.94 -8.56
CA LEU A 222 -29.51 -0.15 -8.90
C LEU A 222 -29.82 0.89 -9.98
N ARG A 223 -30.63 0.59 -10.99
CA ARG A 223 -31.07 1.56 -12.01
C ARG A 223 -31.91 2.70 -11.46
N ASN A 224 -32.74 2.43 -10.46
CA ASN A 224 -33.54 3.47 -9.80
C ASN A 224 -32.64 4.47 -9.07
N VAL A 225 -31.56 4.00 -8.48
CA VAL A 225 -30.55 4.84 -7.80
C VAL A 225 -29.60 5.51 -8.80
N CYS A 226 -29.27 4.82 -9.89
CA CYS A 226 -28.30 5.21 -10.89
C CYS A 226 -28.91 5.18 -12.30
N PRO A 227 -29.74 6.19 -12.66
CA PRO A 227 -30.28 6.29 -14.02
C PRO A 227 -29.18 6.56 -15.05
N ALA A 228 -29.42 6.23 -16.33
CA ALA A 228 -28.41 6.34 -17.40
C ALA A 228 -27.83 7.77 -17.57
N HIS A 229 -28.67 8.79 -17.34
CA HIS A 229 -28.28 10.19 -17.36
C HIS A 229 -28.24 10.77 -15.94
N ASN A 230 -27.44 10.17 -15.07
CA ASN A 230 -27.28 10.66 -13.72
C ASN A 230 -26.42 11.93 -13.68
N LYS A 231 -26.97 13.02 -13.14
CA LYS A 231 -26.25 14.28 -12.93
C LYS A 231 -25.71 14.45 -11.50
N VAL A 232 -26.12 13.59 -10.58
CA VAL A 232 -25.74 13.67 -9.16
C VAL A 232 -24.44 12.91 -8.94
N LYS A 233 -23.34 13.65 -8.75
CA LYS A 233 -22.00 13.07 -8.56
C LYS A 233 -21.89 12.15 -7.34
N SER A 234 -22.67 12.43 -6.29
CA SER A 234 -22.68 11.65 -5.05
C SER A 234 -23.63 10.44 -5.07
N ALA A 235 -24.41 10.25 -6.14
CA ALA A 235 -25.34 9.13 -6.22
C ALA A 235 -24.61 7.78 -6.21
N GLY A 236 -25.27 6.80 -5.62
CA GLY A 236 -24.70 5.48 -5.37
C GLY A 236 -25.51 4.73 -4.32
N THR A 237 -25.01 3.57 -3.92
CA THR A 237 -25.67 2.69 -2.96
C THR A 237 -24.65 2.14 -1.96
N THR A 238 -25.14 1.70 -0.80
CA THR A 238 -24.34 0.94 0.18
C THR A 238 -23.88 -0.38 -0.44
N MET A 239 -22.74 -0.89 0.02
CA MET A 239 -22.15 -2.11 -0.54
C MET A 239 -22.99 -3.36 -0.27
N ASP A 240 -23.58 -3.44 0.92
CA ASP A 240 -24.57 -4.44 1.30
C ASP A 240 -25.62 -3.86 2.28
N SER A 241 -26.49 -4.72 2.82
CA SER A 241 -27.53 -4.35 3.80
C SER A 241 -26.99 -4.09 5.21
N THR A 242 -25.79 -4.56 5.52
CA THR A 242 -25.12 -4.47 6.82
C THR A 242 -23.89 -3.59 6.75
N THR A 243 -23.91 -2.57 5.88
CA THR A 243 -22.77 -1.72 5.45
C THR A 243 -21.88 -1.08 6.52
N THR A 244 -22.27 -1.09 7.80
CA THR A 244 -21.49 -0.59 8.95
C THR A 244 -21.02 -1.70 9.88
N ILE A 245 -21.30 -2.97 9.54
CA ILE A 245 -20.95 -4.16 10.28
C ILE A 245 -20.02 -4.98 9.38
N PHE A 246 -18.87 -5.37 9.91
CA PHE A 246 -17.93 -6.19 9.18
C PHE A 246 -18.33 -7.66 9.32
N ASP A 247 -18.99 -8.22 8.31
CA ASP A 247 -19.49 -9.59 8.32
C ASP A 247 -19.30 -10.30 6.97
N ASN A 248 -19.84 -11.51 6.84
CA ASN A 248 -19.75 -12.32 5.62
C ASN A 248 -20.97 -12.17 4.68
N ALA A 249 -21.83 -11.17 4.89
CA ALA A 249 -22.98 -10.88 4.02
C ALA A 249 -22.52 -10.59 2.58
N TYR A 250 -21.37 -9.92 2.42
CA TYR A 250 -20.69 -9.74 1.14
C TYR A 250 -20.65 -11.03 0.30
N TYR A 251 -20.15 -12.13 0.87
CA TYR A 251 -20.01 -13.40 0.14
C TYR A 251 -21.36 -14.07 -0.13
N LYS A 252 -22.33 -13.93 0.80
CA LYS A 252 -23.70 -14.44 0.60
C LYS A 252 -24.40 -13.72 -0.54
N LEU A 253 -24.27 -12.40 -0.64
CA LEU A 253 -24.83 -11.58 -1.70
C LEU A 253 -24.17 -11.85 -3.05
N LEU A 254 -22.85 -12.04 -3.05
CA LEU A 254 -22.10 -12.43 -4.24
C LEU A 254 -22.65 -13.74 -4.86
N LEU A 255 -22.91 -14.77 -4.04
CA LEU A 255 -23.53 -16.02 -4.49
C LEU A 255 -24.97 -15.85 -5.01
N GLN A 256 -25.67 -14.80 -4.60
CA GLN A 256 -27.03 -14.48 -5.05
C GLN A 256 -27.06 -13.59 -6.31
N GLY A 257 -25.89 -13.25 -6.88
CA GLY A 257 -25.81 -12.28 -7.99
C GLY A 257 -26.16 -10.85 -7.57
N LYS A 258 -26.01 -10.53 -6.28
CA LYS A 258 -26.29 -9.23 -5.67
C LYS A 258 -25.02 -8.46 -5.29
N SER A 259 -23.96 -8.61 -6.09
CA SER A 259 -22.74 -7.82 -5.94
C SER A 259 -22.81 -6.56 -6.79
N ILE A 260 -22.15 -5.48 -6.35
CA ILE A 260 -22.17 -4.21 -7.08
C ILE A 260 -21.09 -4.19 -8.17
N PHE A 261 -19.83 -4.49 -7.85
CA PHE A 261 -18.74 -4.36 -8.81
C PHE A 261 -18.60 -5.57 -9.73
N SER A 262 -18.08 -5.33 -10.94
CA SER A 262 -17.78 -6.43 -11.88
C SER A 262 -16.64 -7.27 -11.31
N SER A 263 -15.68 -6.62 -10.64
CA SER A 263 -14.58 -7.26 -9.93
C SER A 263 -15.05 -8.23 -8.86
N ASP A 264 -16.10 -7.90 -8.11
CA ASP A 264 -16.68 -8.79 -7.10
C ASP A 264 -17.28 -10.03 -7.76
N GLN A 265 -18.16 -9.83 -8.74
CA GLN A 265 -18.82 -10.93 -9.45
C GLN A 265 -17.82 -11.84 -10.17
N SER A 266 -16.68 -11.28 -10.60
CA SER A 266 -15.60 -12.03 -11.24
C SER A 266 -14.99 -13.11 -10.33
N LEU A 267 -15.09 -12.98 -9.00
CA LEU A 267 -14.60 -13.98 -8.05
C LEU A 267 -15.35 -15.33 -8.18
N LEU A 268 -16.52 -15.36 -8.82
CA LEU A 268 -17.27 -16.60 -9.07
C LEU A 268 -16.89 -17.31 -10.37
N THR A 269 -16.01 -16.72 -11.19
CA THR A 269 -15.70 -17.22 -12.54
C THR A 269 -14.72 -18.38 -12.58
N THR A 270 -13.89 -18.56 -11.53
CA THR A 270 -12.97 -19.70 -11.44
C THR A 270 -13.40 -20.68 -10.34
N PRO A 271 -13.22 -22.01 -10.51
CA PRO A 271 -13.58 -22.98 -9.49
C PRO A 271 -12.91 -22.71 -8.13
N LYS A 272 -11.64 -22.29 -8.16
CA LYS A 272 -10.84 -22.03 -6.95
C LYS A 272 -11.41 -20.85 -6.15
N THR A 273 -11.62 -19.70 -6.79
CA THR A 273 -12.13 -18.50 -6.11
C THR A 273 -13.58 -18.69 -5.69
N LYS A 274 -14.40 -19.37 -6.50
CA LYS A 274 -15.79 -19.72 -6.16
C LYS A 274 -15.89 -20.62 -4.92
N ALA A 275 -14.96 -21.58 -4.76
CA ALA A 275 -14.90 -22.43 -3.57
C ALA A 275 -14.58 -21.62 -2.30
N LEU A 276 -13.66 -20.64 -2.39
CA LEU A 276 -13.35 -19.74 -1.28
C LEU A 276 -14.53 -18.83 -0.93
N VAL A 277 -15.19 -18.23 -1.93
CA VAL A 277 -16.41 -17.43 -1.70
C VAL A 277 -17.48 -18.26 -1.00
N SER A 278 -17.69 -19.51 -1.42
CA SER A 278 -18.66 -20.41 -0.78
C SER A 278 -18.26 -20.77 0.65
N LYS A 279 -16.97 -20.95 0.91
CA LYS A 279 -16.43 -21.22 2.25
C LYS A 279 -16.69 -20.03 3.19
N PHE A 280 -16.37 -18.83 2.76
CA PHE A 280 -16.55 -17.61 3.54
C PHE A 280 -18.02 -17.25 3.75
N ALA A 281 -18.88 -17.49 2.75
CA ALA A 281 -20.34 -17.31 2.92
C ALA A 281 -20.95 -18.24 3.98
N ARG A 282 -20.37 -19.44 4.18
CA ARG A 282 -20.85 -20.43 5.16
C ARG A 282 -20.29 -20.22 6.56
N SER A 283 -19.11 -19.62 6.69
CA SER A 283 -18.44 -19.46 7.99
C SER A 283 -17.78 -18.08 8.11
N GLN A 284 -18.30 -17.28 9.04
CA GLN A 284 -17.69 -16.00 9.43
C GLN A 284 -16.26 -16.21 9.94
N GLN A 285 -16.04 -17.23 10.77
CA GLN A 285 -14.72 -17.53 11.33
C GLN A 285 -13.67 -17.83 10.25
N GLU A 286 -14.05 -18.55 9.20
CA GLU A 286 -13.14 -18.85 8.09
C GLU A 286 -12.81 -17.60 7.27
N PHE A 287 -13.78 -16.71 7.09
CA PHE A 287 -13.55 -15.40 6.49
C PHE A 287 -12.61 -14.57 7.37
N ASP A 288 -12.91 -14.41 8.65
CA ASP A 288 -12.13 -13.62 9.59
C ASP A 288 -10.66 -14.05 9.64
N ASN A 289 -10.42 -15.37 9.74
CA ASN A 289 -9.07 -15.93 9.75
C ASN A 289 -8.31 -15.61 8.46
N ALA A 290 -8.96 -15.77 7.30
CA ALA A 290 -8.35 -15.47 6.01
C ALA A 290 -8.12 -13.96 5.83
N PHE A 291 -9.06 -13.13 6.29
CA PHE A 291 -8.98 -11.67 6.21
C PHE A 291 -7.82 -11.15 7.06
N VAL A 292 -7.69 -11.59 8.31
CA VAL A 292 -6.57 -11.22 9.19
C VAL A 292 -5.23 -11.59 8.55
N LYS A 293 -5.09 -12.82 8.06
CA LYS A 293 -3.87 -13.28 7.42
C LYS A 293 -3.50 -12.42 6.21
N SER A 294 -4.49 -12.13 5.37
CA SER A 294 -4.31 -11.35 4.14
C SER A 294 -4.04 -9.87 4.43
N MET A 295 -4.69 -9.30 5.46
CA MET A 295 -4.46 -7.93 5.92
C MET A 295 -3.05 -7.77 6.48
N ILE A 296 -2.57 -8.71 7.30
CA ILE A 296 -1.18 -8.71 7.79
C ILE A 296 -0.23 -8.76 6.60
N LYS A 297 -0.47 -9.66 5.63
CA LYS A 297 0.37 -9.81 4.45
C LYS A 297 0.43 -8.56 3.58
N MET A 298 -0.72 -7.98 3.24
CA MET A 298 -0.79 -6.72 2.52
C MET A 298 -0.09 -5.60 3.30
N SER A 299 -0.30 -5.53 4.61
CA SER A 299 0.30 -4.51 5.47
C SER A 299 1.81 -4.67 5.61
N SER A 300 2.38 -5.83 5.28
CA SER A 300 3.83 -6.07 5.31
C SER A 300 4.56 -5.57 4.07
N ILE A 301 3.86 -5.05 3.06
CA ILE A 301 4.47 -4.41 1.90
C ILE A 301 5.05 -3.07 2.37
N THR A 302 6.30 -3.04 2.84
CA THR A 302 6.89 -1.83 3.40
C THR A 302 7.48 -0.92 2.32
N GLY A 303 7.49 0.38 2.62
CA GLY A 303 8.16 1.42 1.85
C GLY A 303 8.59 2.56 2.78
N GLY A 304 8.96 3.68 2.17
CA GLY A 304 9.29 4.91 2.90
C GLY A 304 10.65 4.92 3.59
N GLN A 305 10.97 6.08 4.18
CA GLN A 305 12.30 6.35 4.75
C GLN A 305 12.31 7.36 5.91
N GLU A 306 11.16 7.94 6.30
CA GLU A 306 11.13 8.95 7.37
C GLU A 306 10.04 8.67 8.42
N ILE A 307 9.98 9.51 9.45
CA ILE A 307 8.84 9.58 10.39
C ILE A 307 8.35 11.02 10.30
N ARG A 308 7.20 11.25 9.67
CA ARG A 308 6.66 12.62 9.52
C ARG A 308 6.05 13.09 10.83
N LEU A 309 6.15 14.39 11.13
CA LEU A 309 5.44 15.02 12.26
C LEU A 309 3.98 15.34 11.89
N ASP A 310 3.76 15.78 10.65
CA ASP A 310 2.45 15.94 10.02
C ASP A 310 2.31 14.96 8.85
N CYS A 311 1.27 14.13 8.86
CA CYS A 311 1.02 13.14 7.80
C CYS A 311 0.71 13.74 6.42
N ARG A 312 0.57 15.07 6.31
CA ARG A 312 0.32 15.76 5.05
C ARG A 312 1.61 16.26 4.38
N ILE A 313 2.70 16.36 5.13
CA ILE A 313 3.92 17.07 4.71
C ILE A 313 5.13 16.15 4.92
N SER A 314 5.92 15.90 3.88
CA SER A 314 7.21 15.20 4.03
C SER A 314 8.18 16.07 4.82
N MET A 315 9.11 15.48 5.59
CA MET A 315 10.14 16.27 6.28
C MET A 315 11.04 17.06 5.32
N LYS A 316 11.18 16.60 4.06
CA LYS A 316 11.82 17.39 2.99
C LYS A 316 11.13 18.72 2.68
N ASP A 317 9.85 18.81 3.03
CA ASP A 317 9.01 19.96 2.74
C ASP A 317 8.58 20.71 4.01
N HIS A 318 8.83 20.14 5.19
CA HIS A 318 8.68 20.87 6.46
C HIS A 318 9.73 21.99 6.56
N SER A 319 10.93 21.75 6.01
CA SER A 319 11.96 22.78 5.80
C SER A 319 11.61 23.81 4.73
N VAL A 320 10.54 23.58 3.93
CA VAL A 320 9.97 24.54 2.98
C VAL A 320 8.85 25.39 3.63
N ASP A 321 8.27 24.92 4.74
CA ASP A 321 7.06 25.49 5.36
C ASP A 321 7.31 26.14 6.74
N ASP A 322 8.48 25.91 7.35
CA ASP A 322 8.92 26.65 8.56
C ASP A 322 9.26 28.13 8.25
N THR A 323 9.20 28.56 6.99
CA THR A 323 9.16 29.98 6.59
C THR A 323 7.76 30.50 6.26
N LYS A 324 6.68 29.73 6.49
CA LYS A 324 5.31 30.15 6.15
C LYS A 324 4.29 30.07 7.30
N ASN A 325 4.61 29.37 8.38
CA ASN A 325 3.68 29.23 9.52
C ASN A 325 3.93 30.23 10.68
N LEU A 326 4.72 31.28 10.47
CA LEU A 326 4.80 32.45 11.36
C LEU A 326 4.29 33.75 10.71
N GLU A 327 4.01 33.75 9.39
CA GLU A 327 3.53 34.93 8.67
C GLU A 327 2.00 35.00 8.57
N HIS A 328 1.27 33.88 8.63
CA HIS A 328 -0.20 33.93 8.49
C HIS A 328 -0.94 34.52 9.72
N GLU A 329 -0.27 34.61 10.88
CA GLU A 329 -0.80 35.30 12.08
C GLU A 329 -0.23 36.73 12.25
N GLN A 330 0.69 37.19 11.38
CA GLN A 330 1.25 38.56 11.39
C GLN A 330 0.96 39.38 10.12
N GLU A 331 0.52 38.75 9.03
CA GLU A 331 0.11 39.40 7.76
C GLU A 331 -1.16 40.26 7.88
N GLN A 332 -1.88 40.24 9.01
CA GLN A 332 -3.00 41.16 9.27
C GLN A 332 -2.57 42.51 9.85
N GLU A 333 -1.36 42.66 10.40
CA GLU A 333 -0.95 43.92 11.08
C GLU A 333 0.03 44.79 10.28
N GLN A 334 0.80 44.24 9.34
CA GLN A 334 1.84 45.00 8.61
C GLN A 334 1.46 45.52 7.23
N GLN A 335 0.25 45.24 6.74
CA GLN A 335 -0.29 45.83 5.50
C GLN A 335 -0.46 47.36 5.58
N ASN A 336 -0.25 47.95 6.77
CA ASN A 336 -0.39 49.38 7.05
C ASN A 336 0.88 50.22 6.86
N GLN A 337 2.03 49.61 6.59
CA GLN A 337 3.27 50.35 6.31
C GLN A 337 3.75 50.02 4.90
N LYS A 338 2.87 50.41 3.97
CA LYS A 338 3.23 51.05 2.71
C LYS A 338 4.66 51.57 2.68
N GLU A 339 5.25 51.36 1.51
CA GLU A 339 6.11 52.34 0.83
C GLU A 339 7.49 52.57 1.47
N GLU A 340 8.50 52.56 0.59
CA GLU A 340 9.92 52.84 0.84
C GLU A 340 10.75 51.60 1.23
N GLU A 341 11.81 51.20 0.53
CA GLU A 341 12.54 51.78 -0.59
C GLU A 341 13.61 50.73 -1.00
N GLU A 342 13.87 50.61 -2.31
CA GLU A 342 15.16 50.24 -2.91
C GLU A 342 15.78 48.84 -2.70
N LEU A 343 15.74 47.97 -3.73
CA LEU A 343 16.80 47.72 -4.74
C LEU A 343 17.77 46.55 -4.38
N PRO A 344 18.26 45.75 -5.36
CA PRO A 344 18.43 44.29 -5.25
C PRO A 344 19.88 43.78 -5.40
N ARG A 345 20.17 42.48 -5.07
CA ARG A 345 20.95 41.47 -5.86
C ARG A 345 21.82 40.44 -5.05
N ILE A 346 21.87 39.18 -5.57
CA ILE A 346 23.00 38.20 -5.67
C ILE A 346 23.04 36.91 -4.76
N LEU A 347 22.72 35.76 -5.41
CA LEU A 347 23.36 34.41 -5.50
C LEU A 347 23.54 33.41 -4.31
N VAL A 348 22.90 32.21 -4.44
CA VAL A 348 23.31 30.76 -4.35
C VAL A 348 24.37 30.27 -3.28
N PRO A 349 24.44 28.95 -2.96
CA PRO A 349 23.69 28.09 -2.00
C PRO A 349 24.58 27.59 -0.83
N ASP A 350 24.03 26.82 0.15
CA ASP A 350 24.74 25.68 0.77
C ASP A 350 23.79 24.81 1.64
N ASP A 351 23.45 23.61 1.15
CA ASP A 351 23.80 22.32 1.80
C ASP A 351 23.01 21.14 1.21
N LEU A 352 23.75 20.29 0.49
CA LEU A 352 23.30 19.01 -0.05
C LEU A 352 23.44 17.91 1.02
N PRO A 353 22.66 16.82 0.95
CA PRO A 353 23.00 15.62 1.69
C PRO A 353 24.39 15.13 1.25
N LEU A 354 25.26 14.82 2.22
CA LEU A 354 26.65 14.32 2.03
C LEU A 354 26.76 13.14 1.05
N THR A 355 25.66 12.44 0.78
CA THR A 355 25.55 11.50 -0.32
C THR A 355 24.19 11.61 -1.03
N PRO A 356 24.15 11.73 -2.36
CA PRO A 356 22.91 11.62 -3.12
C PRO A 356 22.31 10.20 -3.00
N PRO A 357 20.97 10.06 -3.10
CA PRO A 357 20.34 8.76 -3.08
C PRO A 357 20.89 7.89 -4.21
N SER A 358 21.10 6.61 -3.93
CA SER A 358 21.66 5.69 -4.92
C SER A 358 20.73 5.56 -6.14
N ALA A 359 21.27 5.11 -7.27
CA ALA A 359 20.47 4.82 -8.46
C ALA A 359 19.34 3.82 -8.16
N VAL A 360 19.52 2.94 -7.17
CA VAL A 360 18.47 2.00 -6.73
C VAL A 360 17.37 2.75 -6.00
N GLN A 361 17.72 3.58 -5.01
CA GLN A 361 16.75 4.33 -4.20
C GLN A 361 15.93 5.35 -5.00
N SER A 362 16.53 5.92 -6.05
CA SER A 362 15.87 6.90 -6.91
C SER A 362 14.97 6.27 -7.98
N ASN A 363 15.34 5.09 -8.50
CA ASN A 363 14.69 4.54 -9.68
C ASN A 363 13.85 3.29 -9.41
N PHE A 364 13.97 2.67 -8.24
CA PHE A 364 13.25 1.45 -7.89
C PHE A 364 12.32 1.65 -6.70
N VAL A 365 11.13 1.04 -6.78
CA VAL A 365 10.20 0.87 -5.67
C VAL A 365 10.52 -0.45 -4.98
N SER A 366 10.67 -0.44 -3.66
CA SER A 366 10.91 -1.63 -2.86
C SER A 366 9.58 -2.26 -2.44
N TYR A 367 9.48 -3.58 -2.59
CA TYR A 367 8.41 -4.39 -2.02
C TYR A 367 9.05 -5.45 -1.14
N PHE A 368 8.47 -5.66 0.02
CA PHE A 368 8.87 -6.75 0.90
C PHE A 368 7.93 -7.94 0.65
N ALA A 369 8.50 -9.13 0.46
CA ALA A 369 7.80 -10.37 0.19
C ALA A 369 8.06 -11.36 1.34
N PRO A 370 7.26 -11.30 2.42
CA PRO A 370 7.44 -12.16 3.58
C PRO A 370 7.07 -13.63 3.29
N ASP A 371 7.86 -14.58 3.82
CA ASP A 371 7.57 -16.02 3.73
C ASP A 371 6.82 -16.48 4.99
N PHE A 372 5.49 -16.64 4.86
CA PHE A 372 4.62 -17.04 5.97
C PHE A 372 4.70 -18.53 6.32
N MET A 373 5.33 -19.34 5.49
CA MET A 373 5.51 -20.77 5.75
C MET A 373 6.82 -21.03 6.49
N LYS A 374 7.81 -20.15 6.33
CA LYS A 374 9.11 -20.22 6.99
C LYS A 374 9.50 -18.84 7.53
N GLU A 375 9.24 -18.61 8.80
CA GLU A 375 9.57 -17.34 9.46
C GLU A 375 11.05 -16.97 9.28
N GLY A 376 11.29 -15.72 8.85
CA GLY A 376 12.63 -15.24 8.56
C GLY A 376 13.19 -15.71 7.22
N HIS A 377 12.38 -16.28 6.31
CA HIS A 377 12.78 -16.52 4.92
C HIS A 377 12.27 -15.44 3.96
N ASP A 378 12.18 -14.20 4.42
CA ASP A 378 11.61 -13.09 3.66
C ASP A 378 12.49 -12.67 2.47
N HIS A 379 11.86 -12.24 1.38
CA HIS A 379 12.51 -11.71 0.19
C HIS A 379 12.21 -10.21 0.03
N TYR A 380 13.02 -9.50 -0.76
CA TYR A 380 12.70 -8.16 -1.25
C TYR A 380 12.62 -8.18 -2.78
N ILE A 381 11.85 -7.24 -3.30
CA ILE A 381 11.64 -7.02 -4.73
C ILE A 381 11.82 -5.53 -5.00
N TYR A 382 12.83 -5.16 -5.78
CA TYR A 382 12.95 -3.82 -6.35
C TYR A 382 12.34 -3.80 -7.74
N ARG A 383 11.33 -2.95 -7.94
CA ARG A 383 10.68 -2.75 -9.24
C ARG A 383 11.00 -1.38 -9.79
N HIS A 384 11.58 -1.37 -10.98
CA HIS A 384 11.76 -0.15 -11.77
C HIS A 384 10.48 0.18 -12.55
N ALA A 385 10.24 1.47 -12.80
CA ALA A 385 9.09 1.92 -13.61
C ALA A 385 9.06 1.30 -15.03
N ASN A 386 10.23 1.05 -15.61
CA ASN A 386 10.38 0.39 -16.92
C ASN A 386 10.19 -1.14 -16.90
N GLY A 387 9.70 -1.70 -15.79
CA GLY A 387 9.42 -3.14 -15.66
C GLY A 387 10.66 -4.02 -15.42
N LEU A 388 11.80 -3.42 -15.03
CA LEU A 388 12.92 -4.18 -14.48
C LEU A 388 12.60 -4.59 -13.04
N CYS A 389 12.98 -5.80 -12.66
CA CYS A 389 12.75 -6.35 -11.34
C CYS A 389 14.06 -6.93 -10.81
N VAL A 390 14.42 -6.60 -9.57
CA VAL A 390 15.52 -7.24 -8.84
C VAL A 390 14.90 -7.94 -7.64
N ILE A 391 15.15 -9.23 -7.50
CA ILE A 391 14.61 -10.05 -6.43
C ILE A 391 15.78 -10.59 -5.61
N GLY A 392 15.69 -10.53 -4.29
CA GLY A 392 16.74 -10.99 -3.40
C GLY A 392 16.22 -11.37 -2.03
N LEU A 393 17.12 -11.83 -1.16
CA LEU A 393 16.81 -12.12 0.23
C LEU A 393 16.67 -10.81 1.02
N ALA A 394 15.59 -10.63 1.77
CA ALA A 394 15.43 -9.51 2.69
C ALA A 394 16.59 -9.46 3.69
N SER A 395 17.01 -8.29 4.18
CA SER A 395 18.11 -8.26 5.16
C SER A 395 17.76 -8.92 6.51
N THR A 396 16.48 -9.19 6.77
CA THR A 396 16.02 -9.97 7.94
C THR A 396 16.02 -11.48 7.70
N HIS A 397 16.35 -11.90 6.48
CA HIS A 397 16.39 -13.30 6.10
C HIS A 397 17.42 -14.06 6.96
N VAL A 398 17.08 -15.27 7.41
CA VAL A 398 17.91 -16.11 8.30
C VAL A 398 19.33 -16.35 7.79
N ALA A 399 19.50 -16.36 6.46
CA ALA A 399 20.80 -16.42 5.79
C ALA A 399 21.78 -15.32 6.24
N PHE A 400 21.28 -14.16 6.66
CA PHE A 400 22.10 -13.04 7.14
C PHE A 400 22.34 -13.05 8.66
N LYS A 401 21.77 -14.02 9.39
CA LYS A 401 22.04 -14.24 10.82
C LYS A 401 23.28 -15.10 11.06
N ASP A 402 23.73 -15.83 10.03
CA ASP A 402 24.97 -16.59 10.06
C ASP A 402 26.17 -15.62 10.09
N LYS A 403 27.09 -15.82 11.03
CA LYS A 403 28.29 -14.97 11.19
C LYS A 403 29.19 -14.99 9.96
N SER A 404 29.09 -16.03 9.15
CA SER A 404 29.88 -16.18 7.92
C SER A 404 29.27 -15.48 6.70
N GLY A 405 28.02 -15.04 6.79
CA GLY A 405 27.31 -14.37 5.70
C GLY A 405 27.07 -15.25 4.48
N ILE A 406 26.82 -14.60 3.34
CA ILE A 406 26.60 -15.30 2.06
C ILE A 406 27.94 -15.70 1.47
N THR A 407 28.12 -17.00 1.23
CA THR A 407 29.37 -17.58 0.71
C THR A 407 29.28 -17.93 -0.77
N ALA A 408 28.08 -18.17 -1.29
CA ALA A 408 27.88 -18.49 -2.71
C ALA A 408 26.51 -18.04 -3.21
N VAL A 409 26.44 -17.71 -4.50
CA VAL A 409 25.19 -17.57 -5.25
C VAL A 409 25.27 -18.47 -6.47
N ASP A 410 24.43 -19.51 -6.47
CA ASP A 410 24.36 -20.51 -7.53
C ASP A 410 23.10 -20.28 -8.38
N PHE A 411 23.29 -20.03 -9.66
CA PHE A 411 22.22 -19.83 -10.62
C PHE A 411 21.76 -21.15 -11.27
N ASN A 412 22.33 -22.29 -10.87
CA ASN A 412 21.86 -23.63 -11.22
C ASN A 412 20.70 -24.04 -10.31
N VAL A 413 19.49 -23.71 -10.74
CA VAL A 413 18.27 -24.00 -9.98
C VAL A 413 17.32 -24.86 -10.80
N GLY A 414 17.24 -26.15 -10.46
CA GLY A 414 16.46 -27.14 -11.18
C GLY A 414 17.21 -27.71 -12.40
N LYS A 415 16.61 -27.64 -13.59
CA LYS A 415 17.19 -28.17 -14.85
C LYS A 415 17.83 -27.08 -15.73
N SER A 416 18.14 -25.90 -15.18
CA SER A 416 18.63 -24.77 -15.98
C SER A 416 19.69 -23.98 -15.22
N ASP A 417 20.82 -23.73 -15.89
CA ASP A 417 21.82 -22.74 -15.47
C ASP A 417 21.40 -21.36 -15.97
N ARG A 418 21.22 -20.41 -15.05
CA ARG A 418 20.79 -19.05 -15.38
C ARG A 418 21.91 -18.03 -15.42
N SER A 419 23.15 -18.43 -15.11
CA SER A 419 24.31 -17.52 -15.03
C SER A 419 24.66 -16.84 -16.37
N GLY A 420 24.39 -17.52 -17.49
CA GLY A 420 24.67 -17.03 -18.84
C GLY A 420 23.52 -16.30 -19.55
N ILE A 421 22.35 -16.15 -18.92
CA ILE A 421 21.17 -15.60 -19.60
C ILE A 421 21.31 -14.08 -19.75
N LYS A 422 21.66 -13.63 -20.95
CA LYS A 422 21.64 -12.21 -21.35
C LYS A 422 20.48 -11.93 -22.30
N VAL A 423 19.55 -11.10 -21.84
CA VAL A 423 18.44 -10.59 -22.65
C VAL A 423 18.87 -9.30 -23.33
N THR A 424 18.77 -9.23 -24.66
CA THR A 424 19.17 -8.05 -25.44
C THR A 424 18.10 -7.62 -26.45
N GLY A 425 18.09 -6.32 -26.76
CA GLY A 425 17.23 -5.70 -27.78
C GLY A 425 15.76 -5.52 -27.40
N LYS A 426 15.02 -4.76 -28.22
CA LYS A 426 13.60 -4.43 -27.99
C LYS A 426 12.67 -5.65 -27.91
N ARG A 427 13.05 -6.77 -28.55
CA ARG A 427 12.26 -8.02 -28.57
C ARG A 427 12.61 -8.98 -27.43
N LYS A 428 13.54 -8.61 -26.54
CA LYS A 428 13.96 -9.45 -25.40
C LYS A 428 14.34 -10.88 -25.84
N LYS A 429 15.18 -10.98 -26.88
CA LYS A 429 15.65 -12.28 -27.39
C LYS A 429 16.37 -13.02 -26.24
N ASN A 430 16.05 -14.30 -26.05
CA ASN A 430 16.52 -15.16 -24.94
C ASN A 430 15.85 -14.91 -23.57
N ALA A 431 14.74 -14.17 -23.50
CA ALA A 431 13.96 -14.08 -22.25
C ALA A 431 13.33 -15.43 -21.89
N GLN A 432 13.46 -15.82 -20.62
CA GLN A 432 12.81 -17.00 -20.06
C GLN A 432 11.46 -16.60 -19.46
N HIS A 433 10.45 -17.45 -19.65
CA HIS A 433 9.18 -17.32 -18.92
C HIS A 433 9.34 -17.88 -17.51
N LEU A 434 8.90 -17.13 -16.51
CA LEU A 434 9.01 -17.49 -15.10
C LEU A 434 7.63 -17.39 -14.46
N ASP A 435 7.22 -18.47 -13.79
CA ASP A 435 6.02 -18.52 -12.96
C ASP A 435 6.30 -17.96 -11.55
N SER A 436 5.24 -17.68 -10.79
CA SER A 436 5.30 -17.07 -9.45
C SER A 436 6.13 -17.85 -8.41
N ASN A 437 6.39 -19.13 -8.64
CA ASN A 437 7.16 -19.99 -7.73
C ASN A 437 8.52 -20.41 -8.32
N SER A 438 8.96 -19.80 -9.42
CA SER A 438 10.21 -20.17 -10.09
C SER A 438 11.40 -19.89 -9.18
N ALA A 439 12.27 -20.88 -8.95
CA ALA A 439 13.54 -20.63 -8.28
C ALA A 439 14.45 -19.82 -9.23
N LEU A 440 14.97 -18.68 -8.76
CA LEU A 440 15.83 -17.78 -9.54
C LEU A 440 17.31 -18.08 -9.33
N CYS A 441 17.69 -18.29 -8.08
CA CYS A 441 19.01 -18.73 -7.67
C CYS A 441 18.95 -19.36 -6.29
N LYS A 442 20.05 -20.02 -5.93
CA LYS A 442 20.29 -20.61 -4.61
C LYS A 442 21.42 -19.83 -3.96
N VAL A 443 21.15 -19.29 -2.79
CA VAL A 443 22.12 -18.53 -2.00
C VAL A 443 22.63 -19.44 -0.88
N GLY A 444 23.93 -19.69 -0.85
CA GLY A 444 24.59 -20.53 0.16
C GLY A 444 25.20 -19.72 1.29
N THR A 445 25.15 -20.27 2.50
CA THR A 445 26.02 -19.93 3.62
C THR A 445 26.91 -21.14 3.93
N ASN A 446 27.77 -21.07 4.96
CA ASN A 446 28.59 -22.22 5.33
C ASN A 446 27.74 -23.42 5.80
N ASP A 447 26.63 -23.16 6.48
CA ASP A 447 25.83 -24.19 7.14
C ASP A 447 24.55 -24.56 6.36
N ALA A 448 24.09 -23.69 5.45
CA ALA A 448 22.79 -23.83 4.82
C ALA A 448 22.72 -23.25 3.40
N SER A 449 21.57 -23.45 2.75
CA SER A 449 21.29 -22.82 1.47
C SER A 449 19.80 -22.49 1.30
N TYR A 450 19.55 -21.39 0.59
CA TYR A 450 18.26 -20.72 0.54
C TYR A 450 17.88 -20.43 -0.91
N ILE A 451 16.61 -20.59 -1.26
CA ILE A 451 16.14 -20.40 -2.65
C ILE A 451 15.49 -19.04 -2.78
N VAL A 452 16.03 -18.21 -3.67
CA VAL A 452 15.39 -16.95 -4.09
C VAL A 452 14.34 -17.28 -5.14
N ARG A 453 13.12 -16.77 -4.99
CA ARG A 453 11.98 -17.02 -5.89
C ARG A 453 11.38 -15.71 -6.37
#